data_AF-A0A4R1WC94-F1
#
_entry.id   AF-A0A4R1WC94-F1
#
_cell.length_a   1.000
_cell.length_b   1.000
_cell.length_c   1.000
_cell.angle_alpha   90.00
_cell.angle_beta   90.00
_cell.angle_gamma   90.00
#
_symmetry.space_group_name_H-M   'P 1'
#
loop_
_entity.id
_entity.type
_entity.pdbx_description
1 polymer ?
#
loop_
_entity_poly.entity_id
_entity_poly.type
_entity_poly.pdbx_seq_one_letter_code
_entity_poly.pdbx_strand_id
1 'polypeptide(L)'
;MGAAPHGDWQPQYVFDLAQVAGDDLEMANHWTSTRPGTRFTTLCVASVVLDGGFAALSDRQLTIHSQGVSETRAIEDARDYAQNLRDLFRIALSDEDAERLPPFS
;
A
#
# COMPACT_ATOMS: atom_id res chain seq x y z
N MET A 1 2.65 18.63 9.39
CA MET A 1 2.39 19.38 8.16
C MET A 1 1.19 18.71 7.52
N GLY A 2 0.02 19.38 7.51
CA GLY A 2 -1.22 18.80 6.99
C GLY A 2 -1.18 18.69 5.47
N ALA A 3 -1.85 17.69 4.90
CA ALA A 3 -2.04 17.58 3.47
C ALA A 3 -2.64 18.88 2.93
N ALA A 4 -2.03 19.46 1.89
CA ALA A 4 -2.67 20.59 1.24
C ALA A 4 -3.90 20.12 0.43
N PRO A 5 -4.81 21.02 0.05
CA PRO A 5 -6.01 20.70 -0.72
C PRO A 5 -5.72 19.79 -1.92
N HIS A 6 -6.66 18.92 -2.31
CA HIS A 6 -6.50 17.90 -3.37
C HIS A 6 -6.17 18.43 -4.79
N GLY A 7 -5.96 19.74 -4.96
CA GLY A 7 -5.47 20.37 -6.21
C GLY A 7 -4.12 21.07 -6.08
N ASP A 8 -3.54 21.11 -4.87
CA ASP A 8 -2.28 21.79 -4.60
C ASP A 8 -1.11 20.81 -4.63
N TRP A 9 0.03 21.29 -5.11
CA TRP A 9 1.24 20.49 -5.26
C TRP A 9 1.68 19.89 -3.91
N GLN A 10 1.85 18.56 -3.86
CA GLN A 10 2.28 17.83 -2.68
C GLN A 10 3.69 17.23 -2.90
N PRO A 11 4.72 17.63 -2.13
CA PRO A 11 6.02 16.97 -2.18
C PRO A 11 5.87 15.52 -1.71
N GLN A 12 6.14 14.56 -2.58
CA GLN A 12 6.05 13.12 -2.25
C GLN A 12 7.39 12.56 -1.75
N TYR A 13 8.49 12.94 -2.41
CA TYR A 13 9.83 12.50 -2.09
C TYR A 13 10.87 13.48 -2.66
N VAL A 14 12.11 13.34 -2.20
CA VAL A 14 13.26 14.12 -2.66
C VAL A 14 14.34 13.15 -3.12
N PHE A 15 14.93 13.43 -4.28
CA PHE A 15 16.04 12.67 -4.86
C PHE A 15 16.91 13.62 -5.71
N ASP A 16 18.15 13.23 -5.97
CA ASP A 16 19.00 13.86 -6.98
C ASP A 16 19.16 12.94 -8.21
N LEU A 17 19.92 13.36 -9.22
CA LEU A 17 20.09 12.60 -10.45
C LEU A 17 21.37 11.73 -10.46
N ALA A 18 22.00 11.51 -9.31
CA ALA A 18 23.18 10.66 -9.23
C ALA A 18 22.80 9.19 -9.53
N GLN A 19 23.70 8.46 -10.18
CA GLN A 19 23.51 7.03 -10.34
C GLN A 19 23.66 6.33 -9.00
N VAL A 20 22.79 5.36 -8.74
CA VAL A 20 22.79 4.52 -7.55
C VAL A 20 23.26 3.12 -7.94
N ALA A 21 24.23 2.58 -7.21
CA ALA A 21 24.71 1.22 -7.45
C ALA A 21 23.65 0.18 -7.02
N GLY A 22 23.70 -1.02 -7.62
CA GLY A 22 22.78 -2.11 -7.26
C GLY A 22 22.85 -2.47 -5.78
N ASP A 23 24.07 -2.57 -5.24
CA ASP A 23 24.32 -2.90 -3.83
C ASP A 23 23.70 -1.87 -2.86
N ASP A 24 23.68 -0.59 -3.24
CA ASP A 24 23.05 0.46 -2.43
C ASP A 24 21.53 0.28 -2.38
N LEU A 25 20.90 -0.13 -3.49
CA LEU A 25 19.47 -0.45 -3.53
C LEU A 25 19.14 -1.68 -2.69
N GLU A 26 19.98 -2.72 -2.74
CA GLU A 26 19.82 -3.91 -1.91
C GLU A 26 19.93 -3.59 -0.42
N MET A 27 20.91 -2.77 -0.05
CA MET A 27 21.09 -2.30 1.33
C MET A 27 19.87 -1.48 1.80
N ALA A 28 19.38 -0.55 0.97
CA ALA A 28 18.20 0.26 1.28
C ALA A 28 16.93 -0.60 1.41
N ASN A 29 16.75 -1.58 0.52
CA ASN A 29 15.64 -2.53 0.60
C ASN A 29 15.73 -3.37 1.88
N HIS A 30 16.90 -3.92 2.20
CA HIS A 30 17.11 -4.70 3.42
C HIS A 30 16.72 -3.91 4.67
N TRP A 31 17.15 -2.65 4.78
CA TRP A 31 16.75 -1.78 5.87
C TRP A 31 15.23 -1.59 5.92
N THR A 32 14.62 -1.29 4.77
CA THR A 32 13.19 -0.99 4.65
C THR A 32 12.30 -2.20 4.96
N SER A 33 12.75 -3.41 4.65
CA SER A 33 12.00 -4.66 4.85
C SER A 33 12.24 -5.34 6.20
N THR A 34 13.30 -4.98 6.94
CA THR A 34 13.67 -5.68 8.19
C THR A 34 13.73 -4.80 9.42
N ARG A 35 13.93 -3.48 9.28
CA ARG A 35 14.04 -2.57 10.43
C ARG A 35 12.70 -2.48 11.17
N PRO A 36 12.64 -2.82 12.48
CA PRO A 36 11.41 -2.69 13.25
C PRO A 36 10.90 -1.25 13.29
N GLY A 37 9.58 -1.08 13.22
CA GLY A 37 8.92 0.22 13.32
C GLY A 37 8.91 1.04 12.02
N THR A 38 9.35 0.46 10.91
CA THR A 38 9.21 1.08 9.59
C THR A 38 7.84 0.77 8.99
N ARG A 39 7.39 1.61 8.05
CA ARG A 39 6.08 1.48 7.39
C ARG A 39 5.78 0.06 6.89
N PHE A 40 6.77 -0.61 6.29
CA PHE A 40 6.59 -1.94 5.68
C PHE A 40 6.82 -3.11 6.65
N THR A 41 7.28 -2.85 7.87
CA THR A 41 7.34 -3.84 8.95
C THR A 41 6.17 -3.72 9.93
N THR A 42 5.39 -2.64 9.84
CA THR A 42 4.26 -2.39 10.74
C THR A 42 2.89 -2.37 10.07
N LEU A 43 2.81 -2.11 8.76
CA LEU A 43 1.54 -2.01 8.04
C LEU A 43 1.47 -2.99 6.87
N CYS A 44 0.31 -3.58 6.65
CA CYS A 44 0.00 -4.27 5.41
C CYS A 44 -0.52 -3.27 4.39
N VAL A 45 0.28 -2.97 3.36
CA VAL A 45 -0.05 -1.96 2.36
C VAL A 45 -0.04 -2.54 0.95
N ALA A 46 -1.05 -2.21 0.15
CA ALA A 46 -1.11 -2.53 -1.28
C ALA A 46 -1.70 -1.35 -2.05
N SER A 47 -1.26 -1.13 -3.29
CA SER A 47 -1.83 -0.13 -4.18
C SER A 47 -1.82 -0.62 -5.63
N VAL A 48 -2.84 -0.23 -6.39
CA VAL A 48 -2.94 -0.55 -7.83
C VAL A 48 -3.57 0.62 -8.57
N VAL A 49 -3.04 0.93 -9.76
CA VAL A 49 -3.62 1.95 -10.65
C VAL A 49 -4.81 1.34 -11.39
N LEU A 50 -5.89 2.10 -11.48
CA LEU A 50 -7.12 1.76 -12.19
C LEU A 50 -7.34 2.71 -13.36
N ASP A 51 -8.27 2.37 -14.25
CA ASP A 51 -8.70 3.32 -15.29
C ASP A 51 -9.40 4.52 -14.60
N GLY A 52 -8.79 5.70 -14.70
CA GLY A 52 -9.28 6.92 -14.07
C GLY A 52 -8.97 7.11 -12.58
N GLY A 53 -8.08 6.29 -11.98
CA GLY A 53 -7.71 6.47 -10.58
C GLY A 53 -6.81 5.38 -9.99
N PHE A 54 -6.95 5.10 -8.70
CA PHE A 54 -6.18 4.05 -8.01
C PHE A 54 -6.94 3.49 -6.81
N ALA A 55 -6.65 2.25 -6.46
CA ALA A 55 -7.04 1.65 -5.19
C ALA A 55 -5.83 1.55 -4.26
N ALA A 56 -6.05 1.79 -2.98
CA ALA A 56 -5.07 1.66 -1.92
C ALA A 56 -5.68 0.88 -0.75
N LEU A 57 -4.92 -0.06 -0.22
CA LEU A 57 -5.26 -0.85 0.95
C LEU A 57 -4.20 -0.59 2.01
N SER A 58 -4.62 -0.17 3.19
CA SER A 58 -3.77 0.00 4.37
C SER A 58 -4.41 -0.71 5.54
N ASP A 59 -3.75 -1.76 6.02
CA ASP A 59 -4.31 -2.78 6.91
C ASP A 59 -5.68 -3.22 6.40
N ARG A 60 -6.77 -2.84 7.07
CA ARG A 60 -8.15 -3.20 6.70
C ARG A 60 -8.94 -2.06 6.10
N GLN A 61 -8.31 -0.96 5.72
CA GLN A 61 -8.95 0.16 5.06
C GLN A 61 -8.67 0.13 3.56
N LEU A 62 -9.71 -0.12 2.78
CA LEU A 62 -9.68 -0.02 1.33
C LEU A 62 -10.19 1.36 0.92
N THR A 63 -9.37 2.10 0.18
CA THR A 63 -9.73 3.36 -0.44
C THR A 63 -9.64 3.24 -1.94
N ILE A 64 -10.69 3.65 -2.65
CA ILE A 64 -10.72 3.74 -4.11
C ILE A 64 -10.88 5.20 -4.48
N HIS A 65 -9.91 5.73 -5.21
CA HIS A 65 -9.97 7.05 -5.81
C HIS A 65 -10.33 6.89 -7.28
N SER A 66 -11.41 7.53 -7.73
CA SER A 66 -11.81 7.56 -9.14
C SER A 66 -12.61 8.82 -9.44
N GLN A 67 -12.42 9.41 -10.62
CA GLN A 67 -13.14 10.60 -11.09
C GLN A 67 -13.18 11.76 -10.08
N GLY A 68 -12.09 11.96 -9.32
CA GLY A 68 -11.99 13.00 -8.30
C GLY A 68 -12.73 12.73 -6.99
N VAL A 69 -13.33 11.55 -6.83
CA VAL A 69 -13.98 11.10 -5.59
C VAL A 69 -13.14 10.02 -4.93
N SER A 70 -13.14 10.01 -3.61
CA SER A 70 -12.50 8.98 -2.77
C SER A 70 -13.57 8.26 -1.97
N GLU A 71 -13.66 6.95 -2.13
CA GLU A 71 -14.52 6.09 -1.33
C GLU A 71 -13.64 5.21 -0.43
N THR A 72 -13.89 5.23 0.87
CA THR A 72 -13.16 4.41 1.84
C THR A 72 -14.12 3.48 2.55
N ARG A 73 -13.77 2.19 2.62
CA ARG A 73 -14.50 1.17 3.38
C ARG A 73 -13.55 0.34 4.23
N ALA A 74 -14.02 -0.10 5.40
CA ALA A 74 -13.32 -1.09 6.20
C ALA A 74 -13.62 -2.50 5.64
N ILE A 75 -12.62 -3.37 5.67
CA ILE A 75 -12.73 -4.80 5.39
C ILE A 75 -12.99 -5.53 6.70
N GLU A 76 -14.08 -6.29 6.76
CA GLU A 76 -14.57 -6.89 8.01
C GLU A 76 -13.94 -8.25 8.32
N ASP A 77 -13.53 -9.00 7.31
CA ASP A 77 -12.99 -10.34 7.49
C ASP A 77 -11.87 -10.66 6.49
N ALA A 78 -11.15 -11.76 6.77
CA ALA A 78 -10.03 -12.22 5.98
C ALA A 78 -10.43 -12.69 4.57
N ARG A 79 -11.69 -13.11 4.39
CA ARG A 79 -12.19 -13.59 3.09
C ARG A 79 -12.41 -12.42 2.13
N ASP A 80 -13.07 -11.35 2.57
CA ASP A 80 -13.19 -10.10 1.80
C ASP A 80 -11.79 -9.55 1.52
N TYR A 81 -10.88 -9.59 2.49
CA TYR A 81 -9.49 -9.18 2.28
C TYR A 81 -8.79 -9.95 1.15
N ALA A 82 -8.82 -11.28 1.20
CA ALA A 82 -8.22 -12.14 0.18
C ALA A 82 -8.88 -11.92 -1.19
N GLN A 83 -10.21 -11.72 -1.21
CA GLN A 83 -10.93 -11.43 -2.45
C GLN A 83 -10.48 -10.11 -3.08
N ASN A 84 -10.35 -9.02 -2.31
CA ASN A 84 -9.86 -7.75 -2.87
C ASN A 84 -8.43 -7.90 -3.37
N LEU A 85 -7.55 -8.59 -2.62
CA LEU A 85 -6.18 -8.83 -3.08
C LEU A 85 -6.14 -9.58 -4.42
N ARG A 86 -6.96 -10.61 -4.60
CA ARG A 86 -7.04 -11.38 -5.86
C ARG A 86 -7.66 -10.58 -7.01
N ASP A 87 -8.84 -10.01 -6.78
CA ASP A 87 -9.67 -9.47 -7.86
C ASP A 87 -9.24 -8.06 -8.26
N LEU A 88 -8.95 -7.20 -7.26
CA LEU A 88 -8.60 -5.80 -7.46
C LEU A 88 -7.08 -5.61 -7.60
N PHE A 89 -6.30 -6.16 -6.67
CA PHE A 89 -4.84 -5.96 -6.63
C PHE A 89 -4.05 -7.00 -7.44
N ARG A 90 -4.71 -8.05 -7.95
CA ARG A 90 -4.09 -9.13 -8.75
C ARG A 90 -2.98 -9.91 -8.01
N ILE A 91 -3.12 -10.02 -6.69
CA ILE A 91 -2.24 -10.78 -5.81
C ILE A 91 -2.96 -12.07 -5.40
N ALA A 92 -2.40 -13.21 -5.79
CA ALA A 92 -2.92 -14.51 -5.38
C ALA A 92 -2.67 -14.73 -3.88
N LEU A 93 -3.74 -14.78 -3.10
CA LEU A 93 -3.72 -15.10 -1.67
C LEU A 93 -4.89 -16.04 -1.36
N SER A 94 -4.68 -17.12 -0.61
CA SER A 94 -5.77 -18.00 -0.17
C SER A 94 -6.52 -17.39 1.02
N ASP A 95 -7.75 -17.84 1.27
CA ASP A 95 -8.52 -17.38 2.43
C ASP A 95 -7.83 -17.81 3.75
N GLU A 96 -7.23 -19.01 3.78
CA GLU A 96 -6.47 -19.53 4.92
C GLU A 96 -5.21 -18.69 5.21
N ASP A 97 -4.48 -18.28 4.18
CA ASP A 97 -3.30 -17.42 4.35
C ASP A 97 -3.70 -16.03 4.87
N ALA A 98 -4.84 -15.50 4.42
CA ALA A 98 -5.33 -14.21 4.86
C ALA A 98 -5.68 -14.18 6.36
N GLU A 99 -6.22 -15.26 6.91
CA GLU A 99 -6.53 -15.38 8.35
C GLU A 99 -5.27 -15.31 9.22
N ARG A 100 -4.10 -15.62 8.67
CA ARG A 100 -2.81 -15.62 9.38
C ARG A 100 -2.08 -14.29 9.29
N LEU A 101 -2.63 -13.32 8.56
CA LEU A 101 -1.99 -12.01 8.39
C LEU A 101 -2.15 -11.13 9.64
N PRO A 102 -1.19 -10.24 9.92
CA PRO A 102 -1.24 -9.30 11.04
C PRO A 102 -2.55 -8.52 11.23
N PRO A 103 -3.28 -8.09 10.17
CA PRO A 103 -4.54 -7.38 10.33
C PRO A 103 -5.69 -8.25 10.90
N PHE A 104 -5.51 -9.56 10.97
CA PHE A 104 -6.51 -10.54 11.45
C PHE A 104 -5.99 -11.46 12.57
N SER A 105 -4.71 -11.39 12.92
CA SER A 105 -4.06 -12.21 13.97
C SER A 105 -4.23 -11.66 15.38
#